data_AF-A0A2U3XT43-F1
#
_entry.id   AF-A0A2U3XT43-F1
#
_cell.length_a   1.000
_cell.length_b   1.000
_cell.length_c   1.000
_cell.angle_alpha   90.00
_cell.angle_beta   90.00
_cell.angle_gamma   90.00
#
_symmetry.space_group_name_H-M   'P 1'
#
loop_
_entity.id
_entity.type
_entity.pdbx_description
1 polymer ?
#
loop_
_entity_poly.entity_id
_entity_poly.type
_entity_poly.pdbx_seq_one_letter_code
_entity_poly.pdbx_strand_id
1 'polypeptide(L)'
;MMKEALEKLQLNLVEMKDENATLDGGDVLFTGREFFVGLSKRTNQRGAEILADTFKDYAVSTVPVVDALHLKSFCSMAGPNLIAIGSSESAQKALKMVI
;
A
#
# COMPACT_ATOMS: atom_id res chain seq x y z
N MET A 1 19.22 10.55 4.92
CA MET A 1 18.34 9.39 5.27
C MET A 1 17.26 9.21 4.20
N MET A 2 16.77 7.98 3.98
CA MET A 2 15.92 7.46 2.87
C MET A 2 15.99 8.20 1.52
N LYS A 3 15.44 9.40 1.38
CA LYS A 3 15.47 10.21 0.14
C LYS A 3 16.87 10.25 -0.50
N GLU A 4 17.88 10.70 0.25
CA GLU A 4 19.28 10.75 -0.21
C GLU A 4 19.83 9.38 -0.64
N ALA A 5 19.38 8.30 0.00
CA ALA A 5 19.81 6.95 -0.36
C ALA A 5 19.18 6.52 -1.70
N LEU A 6 17.91 6.86 -1.94
CA LEU A 6 17.23 6.59 -3.20
C LEU A 6 17.75 7.48 -4.35
N GLU A 7 18.13 8.74 -4.07
CA GLU A 7 18.82 9.63 -5.03
C GLU A 7 20.14 9.01 -5.50
N LYS A 8 20.94 8.47 -4.58
CA LYS A 8 22.20 7.78 -4.90
C LYS A 8 22.02 6.53 -5.75
N LEU A 9 20.86 5.88 -5.66
CA LEU A 9 20.47 4.75 -6.51
C LEU A 9 19.92 5.18 -7.87
N GLN A 10 19.89 6.49 -8.17
CA GLN A 10 19.40 7.06 -9.44
C GLN A 10 17.94 6.70 -9.75
N LEU A 11 17.13 6.53 -8.70
CA LEU A 11 15.69 6.35 -8.85
C LEU A 11 15.01 7.70 -9.10
N ASN A 12 13.93 7.69 -9.90
CA ASN A 12 13.06 8.86 -10.04
C ASN A 12 12.27 9.06 -8.75
N LEU A 13 12.35 10.25 -8.16
CA LEU A 13 11.74 10.53 -6.86
C LEU A 13 10.52 11.44 -6.98
N VAL A 14 9.44 10.98 -6.35
CA VAL A 14 8.26 11.77 -6.06
C VAL A 14 8.11 11.82 -4.55
N GLU A 15 7.98 13.02 -4.00
CA GLU A 15 7.85 13.26 -2.57
C GLU A 15 6.41 13.68 -2.25
N MET A 16 5.76 12.97 -1.33
CA MET A 16 4.44 13.34 -0.82
C MET A 16 4.59 14.56 0.09
N LYS A 17 4.36 15.76 -0.45
CA LYS A 17 4.50 17.04 0.25
C LYS A 17 3.19 17.65 0.75
N ASP A 18 2.05 17.07 0.37
CA ASP A 18 0.73 17.52 0.80
C ASP A 18 0.57 17.23 2.30
N GLU A 19 0.43 18.28 3.11
CA GLU A 19 0.33 18.18 4.57
C GLU A 19 -0.92 17.42 5.05
N ASN A 20 -1.93 17.29 4.17
CA ASN A 20 -3.14 16.52 4.46
C ASN A 20 -3.01 15.05 4.04
N ALA A 21 -1.92 14.66 3.41
CA ALA A 21 -1.70 13.31 2.92
C ALA A 21 -0.80 12.53 3.87
N THR A 22 -1.22 11.31 4.23
CA THR A 22 -0.39 10.39 5.00
C THR A 22 -0.44 9.01 4.37
N LEU A 23 0.71 8.33 4.31
CA LEU A 23 0.83 6.97 3.83
C LEU A 23 2.04 6.29 4.47
N ASP A 24 1.82 5.15 5.11
CA ASP A 24 2.88 4.27 5.57
C ASP A 24 3.08 3.13 4.54
N GLY A 25 4.32 2.85 4.15
CA GLY A 25 4.62 1.80 3.15
C GLY A 25 4.19 0.39 3.55
N GLY A 26 3.86 0.17 4.84
CA GLY A 26 3.22 -1.05 5.33
C GLY A 26 1.81 -1.27 4.80
N ASP A 27 1.09 -0.20 4.44
CA ASP A 27 -0.27 -0.27 3.91
C ASP A 27 -0.32 -0.55 2.41
N VAL A 28 0.83 -0.59 1.72
CA VAL A 28 0.88 -0.77 0.27
C VAL A 28 1.28 -2.20 -0.08
N LEU A 29 0.36 -2.91 -0.75
CA LEU A 29 0.60 -4.22 -1.36
C LEU A 29 0.65 -4.07 -2.88
N PHE A 30 1.84 -4.21 -3.46
CA PHE A 30 2.01 -4.31 -4.91
C PHE A 30 2.02 -5.78 -5.34
N THR A 31 1.12 -6.16 -6.24
CA THR A 31 0.94 -7.56 -6.66
C THR A 31 1.80 -7.94 -7.87
N GLY A 32 2.49 -6.96 -8.47
CA GLY A 32 3.08 -7.08 -9.81
C GLY A 32 2.11 -6.68 -10.93
N ARG A 33 0.83 -6.43 -10.61
CA ARG A 33 -0.22 -6.07 -11.57
C ARG A 33 -0.99 -4.81 -11.18
N GLU A 34 -1.16 -4.59 -9.89
CA GLU A 34 -1.89 -3.47 -9.32
C GLU A 34 -1.46 -3.23 -7.87
N PHE A 35 -1.92 -2.13 -7.29
CA PHE A 35 -1.72 -1.79 -5.89
C PHE A 35 -3.03 -1.94 -5.12
N PHE A 36 -2.93 -2.55 -3.94
CA PHE A 36 -3.91 -2.41 -2.88
C PHE A 36 -3.33 -1.53 -1.77
N VAL A 37 -4.06 -0.48 -1.39
CA VAL A 37 -3.65 0.47 -0.36
C VAL A 37 -4.61 0.40 0.82
N GLY A 38 -4.07 0.05 1.98
CA GLY A 38 -4.79 0.03 3.25
C GLY A 38 -5.21 1.43 3.68
N LEU A 39 -6.49 1.67 3.90
CA LEU A 39 -6.98 2.85 4.62
C LEU A 39 -6.95 2.55 6.11
N SER A 40 -5.96 3.11 6.80
CA SER A 40 -5.63 2.81 8.19
C SER A 40 -5.59 4.11 9.02
N LYS A 41 -5.19 4.01 10.29
CA LYS A 41 -4.89 5.20 11.11
C LYS A 41 -3.65 5.97 10.64
N ARG A 42 -2.87 5.40 9.71
CA ARG A 42 -1.60 5.96 9.21
C ARG A 42 -1.67 6.35 7.74
N THR A 43 -2.48 5.64 6.97
CA THR A 43 -2.64 5.89 5.53
C THR A 43 -4.06 6.36 5.26
N ASN A 44 -4.19 7.56 4.68
CA ASN A 44 -5.48 8.15 4.37
C ASN A 44 -5.76 8.15 2.86
N GLN A 45 -6.98 8.56 2.49
CA GLN A 45 -7.43 8.58 1.09
C GLN A 45 -6.54 9.46 0.22
N ARG A 46 -6.12 10.62 0.73
CA ARG A 46 -5.25 11.55 0.00
C ARG A 46 -3.87 10.95 -0.29
N GLY A 47 -3.31 10.20 0.66
CA GLY A 47 -2.06 9.47 0.47
C GLY A 47 -2.17 8.39 -0.61
N ALA A 48 -3.29 7.66 -0.64
CA ALA A 48 -3.57 6.67 -1.67
C ALA A 48 -3.72 7.29 -3.08
N GLU A 49 -4.38 8.44 -3.19
CA GLU A 49 -4.51 9.19 -4.45
C GLU A 49 -3.15 9.65 -4.99
N ILE A 50 -2.28 10.19 -4.12
CA ILE A 50 -0.93 10.60 -4.53
C ILE A 50 -0.11 9.39 -5.01
N LEU A 51 -0.29 8.22 -4.40
CA LEU A 51 0.34 6.98 -4.89
C LEU A 51 -0.17 6.61 -6.29
N ALA A 52 -1.48 6.71 -6.53
CA ALA A 52 -2.07 6.47 -7.85
C ALA A 52 -1.55 7.46 -8.91
N ASP A 53 -1.45 8.75 -8.58
CA ASP A 53 -0.87 9.76 -9.47
C ASP A 53 0.62 9.53 -9.74
N THR A 54 1.34 8.91 -8.80
CA THR A 54 2.76 8.59 -8.92
C THR A 54 2.99 7.37 -9.82
N PHE A 55 2.13 6.35 -9.74
CA PHE A 55 2.26 5.08 -10.46
C PHE A 55 1.10 4.85 -11.45
N LYS A 56 0.95 5.77 -12.41
CA LYS A 56 -0.20 5.83 -13.33
C LYS A 56 -0.43 4.59 -14.21
N ASP A 57 0.60 3.76 -14.40
CA ASP A 57 0.53 2.56 -15.22
C ASP A 57 -0.14 1.36 -14.49
N TYR A 58 -0.38 1.49 -13.19
CA TYR A 58 -0.97 0.45 -12.36
C TYR A 58 -2.28 0.92 -11.73
N ALA A 59 -3.27 0.03 -11.70
CA ALA A 59 -4.49 0.30 -10.96
C ALA A 59 -4.19 0.40 -9.45
N VAL A 60 -4.95 1.25 -8.76
CA VAL A 60 -4.87 1.41 -7.30
C VAL A 60 -6.26 1.29 -6.70
N SER A 61 -6.43 0.32 -5.81
CA SER A 61 -7.67 0.07 -5.08
C SER A 61 -7.43 0.21 -3.57
N THR A 62 -8.39 0.75 -2.84
CA THR A 62 -8.29 0.94 -1.38
C THR A 62 -8.99 -0.17 -0.60
N VAL A 63 -8.42 -0.55 0.55
CA VAL A 63 -8.94 -1.61 1.42
C VAL A 63 -9.00 -1.09 2.86
N PRO A 64 -10.15 -1.10 3.55
CA PRO A 64 -10.22 -0.71 4.96
C PRO A 64 -9.36 -1.59 5.87
N VAL A 65 -8.54 -0.97 6.74
CA VAL A 65 -7.71 -1.62 7.75
C VAL A 65 -8.19 -1.18 9.14
N VAL A 66 -8.94 -2.05 9.82
CA VAL A 66 -9.61 -1.72 11.09
C VAL A 66 -8.85 -2.24 12.30
N ASP A 67 -8.48 -3.53 12.31
CA ASP A 67 -7.96 -4.23 13.50
C ASP A 67 -6.47 -4.61 13.37
N ALA A 68 -5.71 -3.86 12.58
CA ALA A 68 -4.28 -4.08 12.39
C ALA A 68 -3.53 -2.76 12.23
N LEU A 69 -2.20 -2.80 12.37
CA LEU A 69 -1.38 -1.62 12.17
C LEU A 69 -1.35 -1.20 10.70
N HIS A 70 -1.17 -2.16 9.80
CA HIS A 70 -1.16 -1.96 8.35
C HIS A 70 -1.84 -3.10 7.61
N LEU A 71 -2.16 -2.88 6.32
CA LEU A 71 -2.60 -3.94 5.41
C LEU A 71 -1.64 -5.15 5.43
N LYS A 72 -0.33 -4.92 5.30
CA LYS A 72 0.66 -6.01 5.30
C LYS A 72 0.92 -6.63 6.67
N SER A 73 0.24 -6.21 7.73
CA SER A 73 0.30 -6.91 9.03
C SER A 73 -0.36 -8.29 8.96
N PHE A 74 -1.22 -8.54 7.98
CA PHE A 74 -1.91 -9.82 7.82
C PHE A 74 -1.87 -10.39 6.40
N CYS A 75 -1.21 -9.72 5.45
CA CYS A 75 -1.01 -10.24 4.09
C CYS A 75 0.32 -9.84 3.46
N SER A 76 0.76 -10.58 2.46
CA SER A 76 1.92 -10.24 1.62
C SER A 76 1.94 -11.05 0.33
N MET A 77 2.76 -10.65 -0.64
CA MET A 77 3.05 -11.51 -1.80
C MET A 77 3.97 -12.66 -1.36
N ALA A 78 3.49 -13.89 -1.54
CA ALA A 78 4.27 -15.12 -1.30
C ALA A 78 4.85 -15.71 -2.60
N GLY A 79 4.51 -15.13 -3.75
CA GLY A 79 5.03 -15.48 -5.06
C GLY A 79 4.22 -14.82 -6.18
N PRO A 80 4.59 -15.03 -7.45
CA PRO A 80 3.76 -14.58 -8.57
C PRO A 80 2.35 -15.15 -8.44
N ASN A 81 1.36 -14.27 -8.40
CA ASN A 81 -0.06 -14.62 -8.26
C ASN A 81 -0.42 -15.35 -6.96
N LEU A 82 0.39 -15.21 -5.91
CA LEU A 82 0.15 -15.86 -4.63
C LEU A 82 0.22 -14.84 -3.50
N ILE A 83 -0.91 -14.62 -2.84
CA ILE A 83 -1.02 -13.76 -1.65
C ILE A 83 -1.08 -14.66 -0.42
N ALA A 84 -0.10 -14.50 0.49
CA ALA A 84 -0.23 -15.01 1.85
C ALA A 84 -1.24 -14.15 2.61
N ILE A 85 -2.15 -14.79 3.34
CA ILE A 85 -3.22 -14.13 4.08
C ILE A 85 -3.47 -14.83 5.41
N GLY A 86 -3.68 -14.05 6.48
CA GLY A 86 -4.08 -14.58 7.78
C GLY A 86 -5.53 -15.07 7.80
N SER A 87 -5.87 -15.90 8.79
CA SER A 87 -7.21 -16.46 8.96
C SER A 87 -8.11 -15.68 9.93
N SER A 88 -7.67 -14.50 10.41
CA SER A 88 -8.51 -13.63 11.24
C SER A 88 -9.67 -13.04 10.44
N GLU A 89 -10.74 -12.66 11.11
CA GLU A 89 -11.91 -12.06 10.45
C GLU A 89 -11.53 -10.83 9.62
N SER A 90 -10.69 -9.95 10.15
CA SER A 90 -10.25 -8.72 9.48
C SER A 90 -9.42 -9.04 8.22
N ALA A 91 -8.56 -10.06 8.27
CA ALA A 91 -7.80 -10.52 7.11
C ALA A 91 -8.72 -11.12 6.03
N GLN A 92 -9.70 -11.92 6.42
CA GLN A 92 -10.66 -12.52 5.50
C GLN A 92 -11.62 -11.49 4.89
N LYS A 93 -11.94 -10.41 5.62
CA LYS A 93 -12.67 -9.25 5.06
C LYS A 93 -11.82 -8.52 4.01
N ALA A 94 -10.54 -8.27 4.30
CA ALA A 94 -9.61 -7.67 3.34
C ALA A 94 -9.46 -8.51 2.07
N LEU A 95 -9.35 -9.84 2.22
CA LEU A 95 -9.23 -10.78 1.11
C LEU A 95 -10.34 -10.60 0.08
N LYS A 96 -11.60 -10.48 0.51
CA LYS A 96 -12.77 -10.31 -0.39
C LYS A 96 -12.75 -9.05 -1.27
N MET A 97 -11.87 -8.10 -0.97
CA MET A 97 -11.68 -6.88 -1.77
C MET A 97 -10.44 -6.95 -2.67
N VAL A 98 -9.58 -7.95 -2.46
CA VAL A 98 -8.28 -8.13 -3.12
C VAL A 98 -8.32 -9.26 -4.16
N ILE A 99 -9.28 -10.19 -4.06
CA ILE A 99 -9.53 -11.28 -5.02
C ILE A 99 -10.93 -11.21 -5.64
#